data_AF-A0A418YJK2-F1
#
_entry.id   AF-A0A418YJK2-F1
#
_cell.length_a   1.000
_cell.length_b   1.000
_cell.length_c   1.000
_cell.angle_alpha   90.00
_cell.angle_beta   90.00
_cell.angle_gamma   90.00
#
_symmetry.space_group_name_H-M   'P 1'
#
loop_
_entity.id
_entity.type
_entity.pdbx_description
1 polymer ?
#
loop_
_entity_poly.entity_id
_entity_poly.type
_entity_poly.pdbx_seq_one_letter_code
_entity_poly.pdbx_strand_id
1 'polypeptide(L)' 'MPLLMETCMAFTSAYHNIGIENHTEFISAWGDGALSALPVVLALMITVSMAIKPKVEKFLN' A
#
# COMPACT_ATOMS: atom_id res chain seq x y z
N MET A 1 -3.53 -7.54 4.45
CA MET A 1 -3.99 -6.30 5.12
C MET A 1 -3.26 -5.04 4.65
N PRO A 2 -1.91 -4.96 4.62
CA PRO A 2 -1.21 -3.71 4.26
C PRO A 2 -1.39 -3.33 2.78
N LEU A 3 -1.33 -4.31 1.88
CA LEU A 3 -1.48 -4.09 0.43
C LEU A 3 -2.81 -3.42 0.07
N LEU A 4 -3.92 -3.90 0.63
CA LEU A 4 -5.25 -3.36 0.37
C LEU A 4 -5.37 -1.90 0.81
N MET A 5 -4.81 -1.58 1.98
CA MET A 5 -4.86 -0.21 2.51
C MET A 5 -4.00 0.73 1.68
N GLU A 6 -2.84 0.27 1.20
CA GLU A 6 -1.94 1.06 0.38
C GLU A 6 -2.51 1.31 -1.03
N THR A 7 -3.13 0.30 -1.64
CA THR A 7 -3.81 0.43 -2.93
C THR A 7 -5.02 1.36 -2.84
N CYS A 8 -5.81 1.30 -1.76
CA CYS A 8 -6.92 2.23 -1.52
C CYS A 8 -6.43 3.67 -1.28
N MET A 9 -5.29 3.84 -0.62
CA MET A 9 -4.70 5.16 -0.40
C MET A 9 -4.15 5.76 -1.69
N ALA A 10 -3.47 4.97 -2.52
CA ALA A 10 -3.05 5.37 -3.86
C ALA A 10 -4.26 5.75 -4.75
N PHE A 11 -5.36 5.00 -4.64
CA PHE A 11 -6.61 5.28 -5.35
C PHE A 11 -7.25 6.59 -4.90
N THR A 12 -7.38 6.78 -3.59
CA THR A 12 -7.98 8.01 -3.03
C THR A 12 -7.11 9.23 -3.31
N SER A 13 -5.78 9.08 -3.31
CA SER A 13 -4.84 10.14 -3.67
C SER A 13 -4.95 10.52 -5.15
N ALA A 14 -4.98 9.54 -6.05
CA ALA A 14 -5.22 9.80 -7.48
C ALA A 14 -6.59 10.49 -7.69
N TYR A 15 -7.62 10.07 -6.95
CA TYR A 15 -8.95 10.64 -7.05
C TYR A 15 -8.99 12.09 -6.57
N HIS A 16 -8.30 12.39 -5.46
CA HIS A 16 -8.25 13.73 -4.89
C HIS A 16 -7.38 14.69 -5.72
N ASN A 17 -6.30 14.21 -6.35
CA ASN A 17 -5.30 15.06 -6.99
C ASN A 17 -5.61 15.34 -8.48
N ILE A 18 -6.25 14.40 -9.18
CA ILE A 18 -6.51 14.49 -10.63
C ILE A 18 -7.99 14.72 -10.93
N GLY A 19 -8.89 14.16 -10.11
CA GLY A 19 -10.32 14.18 -10.38
C GLY A 19 -10.72 13.27 -11.55
N ILE A 20 -12.03 13.08 -11.74
CA ILE A 20 -12.60 12.14 -12.74
C ILE A 20 -12.50 12.71 -14.18
N GLU A 21 -12.16 13.98 -14.35
CA GLU A 21 -12.17 14.67 -15.65
C GLU A 21 -11.13 14.11 -16.64
N ASN A 22 -9.96 13.67 -16.16
CA ASN A 22 -8.93 13.03 -16.96
C ASN A 22 -8.72 11.56 -16.57
N HIS A 23 -9.63 10.70 -17.02
CA HIS A 23 -9.62 9.25 -16.75
C HIS A 23 -8.28 8.56 -17.07
N THR A 24 -7.63 8.94 -18.18
CA THR A 24 -6.35 8.35 -18.59
C THR A 24 -5.22 8.70 -17.62
N GLU A 25 -5.18 9.96 -17.18
CA GLU A 25 -4.17 10.47 -16.26
C GLU A 25 -4.39 9.89 -14.84
N PHE A 26 -5.66 9.77 -14.42
CA PHE A 26 -6.06 9.11 -13.19
C PHE A 26 -5.60 7.64 -13.11
N ILE A 27 -5.84 6.84 -14.14
CA ILE A 27 -5.42 5.42 -14.16
C ILE A 27 -3.89 5.31 -14.16
N SER A 28 -3.20 6.17 -14.90
CA SER A 28 -1.74 6.17 -14.92
C SER A 28 -1.13 6.49 -13.55
N ALA A 29 -1.63 7.54 -12.89
CA ALA A 29 -1.14 7.96 -11.57
C ALA A 29 -1.51 6.97 -10.45
N TRP A 30 -2.72 6.38 -10.52
CA TRP A 30 -3.10 5.32 -9.61
C TRP A 30 -2.23 4.07 -9.79
N GLY A 31 -1.99 3.66 -11.05
CA GLY A 31 -1.14 2.53 -11.40
C GLY A 31 0.30 2.73 -10.94
N ASP A 32 0.89 3.90 -11.22
CA ASP A 32 2.24 4.25 -10.76
C ASP A 32 2.32 4.32 -9.23
N GLY A 33 1.32 4.89 -8.56
CA GLY A 33 1.24 4.91 -7.09
C GLY A 33 1.17 3.49 -6.49
N ALA A 34 0.36 2.60 -7.08
CA ALA A 34 0.24 1.23 -6.62
C ALA A 34 1.50 0.38 -6.91
N LEU A 35 2.11 0.56 -8.08
CA LEU A 35 3.32 -0.16 -8.50
C LEU A 35 4.57 0.30 -7.75
N SER A 36 4.68 1.60 -7.45
CA SER A 36 5.81 2.15 -6.68
C SER A 36 5.76 1.75 -5.19
N ALA A 37 4.56 1.62 -4.62
CA ALA A 37 4.38 1.20 -3.23
C ALA A 37 4.56 -0.32 -3.01
N LEU A 38 4.37 -1.13 -4.06
CA LEU A 38 4.48 -2.59 -4.04
C LEU A 38 5.78 -3.14 -3.41
N PRO A 39 7.00 -2.73 -3.82
CA PRO A 39 8.24 -3.21 -3.22
C PRO A 39 8.37 -2.85 -1.74
N VAL A 40 7.92 -1.67 -1.33
CA VAL A 40 7.97 -1.20 0.06
C VAL A 40 7.04 -2.03 0.95
N VAL A 41 5.81 -2.24 0.49
CA VAL A 41 4.79 -3.03 1.18
C VAL A 41 5.20 -4.48 1.34
N LEU A 42 5.81 -5.08 0.31
CA LEU A 42 6.30 -6.46 0.38
C LEU A 42 7.46 -6.58 1.37
N ALA A 43 8.41 -5.64 1.35
CA ALA A 43 9.50 -5.60 2.31
C ALA A 43 8.97 -5.49 3.75
N LEU A 44 8.03 -4.56 4.00
CA LEU A 44 7.39 -4.39 5.30
C LEU A 44 6.61 -5.64 5.73
N MET A 45 5.88 -6.30 4.83
CA MET A 45 5.19 -7.55 5.16
C MET A 45 6.14 -8.64 5.63
N ILE A 46 7.28 -8.80 4.97
CA ILE A 46 8.31 -9.77 5.35
C ILE A 46 8.94 -9.36 6.69
N THR A 47 9.33 -8.09 6.85
CA THR A 47 9.93 -7.58 8.09
C THR A 47 8.98 -7.73 9.27
N VAL A 48 7.71 -7.36 9.13
CA VAL A 48 6.69 -7.49 10.18
C VAL A 48 6.47 -8.97 10.52
N SER A 49 6.39 -9.85 9.52
CA SER A 49 6.22 -11.27 9.75
C SER A 49 7.43 -11.92 10.42
N MET A 50 8.65 -11.49 10.09
CA MET A 50 9.87 -12.09 10.63
C MET A 50 10.30 -11.48 11.97
N ALA A 51 10.03 -10.20 12.20
CA ALA A 51 10.52 -9.45 13.36
C ALA A 51 9.43 -9.16 14.40
N ILE A 52 8.18 -8.91 13.98
CA ILE A 52 7.11 -8.46 14.88
C ILE A 52 6.27 -9.64 15.36
N LYS A 53 5.82 -10.54 14.46
CA LYS A 53 5.05 -11.74 14.85
C LYS A 53 5.71 -12.57 15.97
N PRO A 54 6.99 -12.98 15.88
CA PRO A 54 7.60 -13.80 16.93
C PRO A 54 7.80 -13.05 18.25
N LYS A 55 7.93 -11.72 18.22
CA LYS A 55 7.99 -10.90 19.45
C LYS A 55 6.64 -10.75 20.11
N VAL A 56 5.59 -10.57 19.32
CA VAL A 56 4.20 -10.49 19.81
C VAL A 56 3.79 -11.84 20.42
N GLU A 57 4.08 -12.95 19.75
CA GLU A 57 3.83 -14.30 20.31
C GLU A 57 4.61 -14.56 21.61
N LYS A 58 5.83 -14.05 21.73
CA LYS A 58 6.61 -14.11 22.98
C LYS A 58 6.08 -13.23 24.11
N PHE A 59 5.32 -12.19 23.81
CA PHE A 59 4.74 -11.28 24.81
C PHE A 59 3.33 -11.69 25.26
N LEU A 60 2.65 -12.50 24.46
CA LEU A 60 1.29 -12.99 24.71
C LEU A 60 1.24 -14.33 25.46
N ASN A 61 2.40 -14.89 25.80
CA ASN A 61 2.57 -16.14 26.56
C ASN A 61 3.44 -15.87 27.80
#